data_AF-A0A2R4RNZ1-F1
#
_entry.id   AF-A0A2R4RNZ1-F1
#
_cell.length_a   1.000
_cell.length_b   1.000
_cell.length_c   1.000
_cell.angle_alpha   90.00
_cell.angle_beta   90.00
_cell.angle_gamma   90.00
#
_symmetry.space_group_name_H-M   'P 1'
#
loop_
_entity.id
_entity.type
_entity.pdbx_description
1 polymer ?
#
loop_
_entity_poly.entity_id
_entity_poly.type
_entity_poly.pdbx_seq_one_letter_code
_entity_poly.pdbx_strand_id
1 'polypeptide(L)'
;VEKAGTMYVTGPEVVKIVLGEEISFEDLGGAMTHGTKSGVAHFVVKNEYECMDRIKTLLSYIPQNNTEETSIVLSDDDPNRLDHNIINVVPEESLKPYDMKEIIYSIIDNHNFFEIHELFAQNIIVGFARMHGKNY
;
A
#
# COMPACT_ATOMS: atom_id res chain seq x y z
N VAL A 1 -13.50 1.64 0.66
CA VAL A 1 -14.05 0.81 1.76
C VAL A 1 -14.80 -0.35 1.12
N GLU A 2 -14.52 -1.58 1.55
CA GLU A 2 -15.20 -2.78 1.03
C GLU A 2 -16.71 -2.62 1.10
N LYS A 3 -17.42 -3.07 0.05
CA LYS A 3 -18.89 -3.09 -0.04
C LYS A 3 -19.60 -1.74 0.09
N ALA A 4 -18.87 -0.64 0.19
CA ALA A 4 -19.42 0.72 0.29
C ALA A 4 -18.84 1.67 -0.79
N GLY A 5 -17.57 1.47 -1.18
CA GLY A 5 -16.93 2.28 -2.21
C GLY A 5 -17.06 1.65 -3.59
N THR A 6 -17.65 2.39 -4.53
CA THR A 6 -17.79 1.98 -5.94
C THR A 6 -17.49 3.16 -6.86
N MET A 7 -16.76 2.94 -7.95
CA MET A 7 -16.46 3.97 -8.97
C MET A 7 -16.53 3.38 -10.39
N TYR A 8 -17.07 4.13 -11.35
CA TYR A 8 -17.03 3.78 -12.77
C TYR A 8 -17.42 5.01 -13.59
N VAL A 9 -16.92 5.08 -14.84
CA VAL A 9 -17.31 6.16 -15.77
C VAL A 9 -18.68 5.88 -16.39
N THR A 10 -19.01 4.61 -16.61
CA THR A 10 -20.26 4.17 -17.24
C THR A 10 -20.80 2.99 -16.45
N GLY A 11 -22.08 3.03 -16.09
CA GLY A 11 -22.69 2.04 -15.21
C GLY A 11 -22.99 0.69 -15.89
N PRO A 12 -23.26 -0.37 -15.10
CA PRO A 12 -23.47 -1.73 -15.63
C PRO A 12 -24.62 -1.84 -16.63
N GLU A 13 -25.68 -1.05 -16.44
CA GLU A 13 -26.85 -1.07 -17.34
C GLU A 13 -26.48 -0.62 -18.76
N VAL A 14 -25.63 0.40 -18.89
CA VAL A 14 -25.17 0.90 -20.19
C VAL A 14 -24.21 -0.10 -20.83
N VAL A 15 -23.33 -0.72 -20.03
CA VAL A 15 -22.45 -1.81 -20.49
C VAL A 15 -23.28 -2.97 -21.07
N LYS A 16 -24.34 -3.37 -20.38
CA LYS A 16 -25.25 -4.43 -20.85
C LYS A 16 -25.97 -4.06 -22.15
N ILE A 17 -26.46 -2.83 -22.27
CA ILE A 17 -27.20 -2.39 -23.47
C ILE A 17 -26.27 -2.25 -24.68
N VAL A 18 -25.07 -1.71 -24.49
CA VAL A 18 -24.15 -1.37 -25.59
C VAL A 18 -23.26 -2.54 -25.99
N LEU A 19 -22.72 -3.27 -25.01
CA LEU A 19 -21.76 -4.35 -25.22
C LEU A 19 -22.39 -5.74 -25.09
N GLY A 20 -23.60 -5.84 -24.52
CA GLY A 20 -24.25 -7.13 -24.26
C GLY A 20 -23.68 -7.89 -23.06
N GLU A 21 -22.76 -7.28 -22.31
CA GLU A 21 -22.09 -7.92 -21.18
C GLU A 21 -22.87 -7.69 -19.88
N GLU A 22 -23.17 -8.76 -19.15
CA GLU A 22 -23.73 -8.68 -17.80
C GLU A 22 -22.61 -8.69 -16.77
N ILE A 23 -22.48 -7.58 -16.03
CA ILE A 23 -21.50 -7.42 -14.97
C ILE A 23 -22.16 -6.82 -13.73
N SER A 24 -21.75 -7.28 -12.54
CA SER A 24 -22.26 -6.73 -11.29
C SER A 24 -21.63 -5.37 -10.97
N PHE A 25 -22.24 -4.58 -10.08
CA PHE A 25 -21.64 -3.31 -9.62
C PHE A 25 -20.28 -3.51 -8.95
N GLU A 26 -20.14 -4.60 -8.17
CA GLU A 26 -18.89 -4.92 -7.47
C GLU A 26 -17.79 -5.35 -8.45
N ASP A 27 -18.15 -6.16 -9.44
CA ASP A 27 -17.20 -6.63 -10.46
C ASP A 27 -16.80 -5.51 -11.43
N LEU A 28 -17.70 -4.55 -11.70
CA LEU A 28 -17.43 -3.43 -12.60
C LEU A 28 -16.53 -2.37 -11.95
N GLY A 29 -16.79 -2.04 -10.69
CA GLY A 29 -16.20 -0.86 -10.06
C GLY A 29 -16.12 -0.89 -8.55
N GLY A 30 -16.26 -2.07 -7.93
CA GLY A 30 -16.12 -2.24 -6.49
C GLY A 30 -14.72 -1.93 -6.00
N ALA A 31 -14.60 -1.70 -4.69
CA ALA A 31 -13.33 -1.37 -4.05
C ALA A 31 -12.24 -2.42 -4.32
N MET A 32 -12.58 -3.71 -4.28
CA MET A 32 -11.63 -4.79 -4.53
C MET A 32 -11.18 -4.82 -6.00
N THR A 33 -12.10 -4.60 -6.95
CA THR A 33 -11.77 -4.49 -8.38
C THR A 33 -10.75 -3.39 -8.64
N HIS A 34 -10.94 -2.23 -8.01
CA HIS A 34 -10.00 -1.12 -8.13
C HIS A 34 -8.68 -1.32 -7.38
N GLY A 35 -8.70 -2.07 -6.27
CA GLY A 35 -7.51 -2.35 -5.47
C GLY A 35 -6.63 -3.49 -6.00
N THR A 36 -7.16 -4.36 -6.86
CA THR A 36 -6.42 -5.55 -7.36
C THR A 36 -6.23 -5.58 -8.87
N LYS A 37 -7.19 -5.07 -9.65
CA LYS A 37 -7.18 -5.19 -11.11
C LYS A 37 -6.86 -3.89 -11.83
N SER A 38 -7.54 -2.80 -11.48
CA SER A 38 -7.37 -1.53 -12.21
C SER A 38 -6.30 -0.61 -11.62
N GLY A 39 -5.88 -0.83 -10.36
CA GLY A 39 -4.94 0.03 -9.64
C GLY A 39 -5.46 1.44 -9.35
N VAL A 40 -6.78 1.66 -9.42
CA VAL A 40 -7.35 3.00 -9.14
C VAL A 40 -7.39 3.26 -7.64
N ALA A 41 -7.65 2.22 -6.84
CA ALA A 41 -7.66 2.31 -5.39
C ALA A 41 -6.30 1.90 -4.83
N HIS A 42 -5.70 2.77 -4.02
CA HIS A 42 -4.39 2.53 -3.41
C HIS A 42 -4.49 1.66 -2.15
N PHE A 43 -5.67 1.67 -1.51
CA PHE A 43 -5.99 0.89 -0.33
C PHE A 43 -7.41 0.37 -0.42
N VAL A 44 -7.62 -0.82 0.13
CA VAL A 44 -8.95 -1.40 0.37
C VAL A 44 -9.01 -1.76 1.85
N VAL A 45 -9.98 -1.19 2.56
CA VAL A 45 -10.16 -1.32 4.01
C VAL A 45 -11.59 -1.73 4.32
N LYS A 46 -11.81 -2.36 5.47
CA LYS A 46 -13.09 -3.01 5.80
C LYS A 46 -14.18 -2.02 6.18
N ASN A 47 -13.81 -0.89 6.77
CA ASN A 47 -14.75 0.12 7.24
C ASN A 47 -14.17 1.54 7.19
N GLU A 48 -15.01 2.54 7.45
CA GLU A 48 -14.65 3.95 7.38
C GLU A 48 -13.69 4.39 8.49
N TYR A 49 -13.77 3.80 9.68
CA TYR A 49 -12.85 4.12 10.78
C TYR A 49 -11.40 3.75 10.40
N GLU A 50 -11.22 2.53 9.89
CA GLU A 50 -9.93 2.07 9.37
C GLU A 50 -9.44 2.94 8.20
N CYS A 51 -10.36 3.37 7.32
CA CYS A 51 -10.04 4.30 6.24
C CYS A 51 -9.47 5.62 6.78
N MET A 52 -10.15 6.22 7.78
CA MET A 52 -9.70 7.48 8.38
C MET A 52 -8.36 7.33 9.09
N ASP A 53 -8.12 6.21 9.78
CA ASP A 53 -6.84 5.97 10.45
C ASP A 53 -5.70 5.76 9.44
N ARG A 54 -5.97 5.09 8.32
CA ARG A 54 -5.02 4.95 7.20
C ARG A 54 -4.70 6.31 6.57
N ILE A 55 -5.70 7.18 6.40
CA ILE A 55 -5.50 8.55 5.88
C ILE A 55 -4.66 9.38 6.86
N LYS A 56 -4.96 9.37 8.16
CA LYS A 56 -4.14 10.07 9.17
C LYS A 56 -2.69 9.59 9.14
N THR A 57 -2.50 8.29 9.00
CA THR A 57 -1.17 7.67 8.90
C THR A 57 -0.45 8.15 7.65
N LEU A 58 -1.09 8.13 6.47
CA LEU A 58 -0.54 8.65 5.22
C LEU A 58 -0.12 10.13 5.37
N LEU A 59 -0.99 10.98 5.93
CA LEU A 59 -0.69 12.38 6.15
C LEU A 59 0.49 12.61 7.10
N SER A 60 0.80 11.66 7.98
CA SER A 60 2.00 11.74 8.83
C SER A 60 3.32 11.48 8.09
N TYR A 61 3.27 10.98 6.85
CA TYR A 61 4.42 10.78 5.98
C TYR A 61 4.60 11.89 4.93
N ILE A 62 3.59 12.74 4.71
CA ILE A 62 3.58 13.74 3.63
C ILE A 62 3.76 15.15 4.23
N PRO A 63 4.60 16.02 3.63
CA PRO A 63 4.76 17.38 4.11
C PRO A 63 3.48 18.20 3.84
N GLN A 64 3.27 19.29 4.59
CA GLN A 64 2.07 20.11 4.41
C GLN A 64 1.99 20.75 3.01
N ASN A 65 3.15 20.96 2.38
CA ASN A 65 3.28 21.48 1.03
C ASN A 65 4.64 21.08 0.42
N ASN A 66 4.88 21.47 -0.83
CA ASN A 66 6.09 21.11 -1.57
C ASN A 66 7.36 21.91 -1.21
N THR A 67 7.27 22.89 -0.31
CA THR A 67 8.42 23.70 0.15
C THR A 67 8.90 23.33 1.55
N GLU A 68 8.12 22.53 2.28
CA GLU A 68 8.42 22.10 3.64
C GLU A 68 8.94 20.67 3.68
N GLU A 69 9.83 20.40 4.64
CA GLU A 69 10.18 19.03 5.00
C GLU A 69 9.11 18.43 5.91
N THR A 70 8.95 17.12 5.85
CA THR A 70 8.08 16.40 6.77
C THR A 70 8.60 16.48 8.20
N SER A 71 7.69 16.56 9.18
CA SER A 71 8.06 16.52 10.60
C SER A 71 8.85 15.25 10.95
N ILE A 72 9.96 15.42 11.67
CA ILE A 72 10.73 14.31 12.24
C ILE A 72 9.93 13.73 13.41
N VAL A 73 9.70 12.43 13.37
CA VAL A 73 9.04 11.69 14.46
C VAL A 73 10.11 11.06 15.33
N LEU A 74 9.97 11.16 16.66
CA LEU A 74 10.87 10.46 17.58
C LEU A 74 10.77 8.95 17.32
N SER A 75 11.90 8.34 16.97
CA SER A 75 12.07 6.90 16.87
C SER A 75 12.77 6.40 18.13
N ASP A 76 12.28 5.29 18.67
CA ASP A 76 12.92 4.49 19.72
C ASP A 76 13.81 3.37 19.15
N ASP A 77 13.90 3.26 17.82
CA ASP A 77 14.81 2.32 17.14
C ASP A 77 16.25 2.84 17.17
N ASP A 78 17.21 1.94 17.37
CA ASP A 78 18.64 2.26 17.37
C ASP A 78 19.10 2.50 15.92
N PRO A 79 19.63 3.69 15.58
CA PRO A 79 20.15 3.97 14.25
C PRO A 79 21.29 3.03 13.82
N ASN A 80 21.93 2.34 14.78
CA ASN A 80 22.99 1.36 14.55
C ASN A 80 22.50 -0.09 14.71
N ARG A 81 21.18 -0.34 14.69
CA ARG A 81 20.62 -1.69 14.78
C ARG A 81 21.25 -2.59 13.70
N LEU A 82 21.86 -3.68 14.14
CA LEU A 82 22.39 -4.71 13.27
C LEU A 82 21.43 -5.90 13.27
N ASP A 83 20.86 -6.20 12.10
CA ASP A 83 20.10 -7.42 11.91
C ASP A 83 20.96 -8.46 11.18
N HIS A 84 21.49 -9.41 11.93
CA HIS A 84 22.30 -10.49 11.37
C HIS A 84 21.47 -11.50 10.56
N ASN A 85 20.14 -11.50 10.67
CA ASN A 85 19.31 -12.44 9.93
C ASN A 85 19.09 -12.02 8.47
N ILE A 86 19.33 -10.74 8.13
CA ILE A 86 19.12 -10.22 6.77
C ILE A 86 19.93 -10.99 5.71
N ILE A 87 21.11 -11.51 6.07
CA ILE A 87 21.97 -12.30 5.18
C ILE A 87 21.35 -13.65 4.81
N ASN A 88 20.48 -14.18 5.68
CA ASN A 88 19.82 -15.47 5.48
C ASN A 88 18.53 -15.36 4.66
N VAL A 89 18.03 -14.15 4.42
CA VAL A 89 16.81 -13.91 3.64
C VAL A 89 17.04 -14.21 2.16
N VAL A 90 18.21 -13.85 1.63
CA VAL A 90 18.55 -14.07 0.22
C VAL A 90 19.04 -15.51 0.05
N PRO A 91 18.35 -16.35 -0.75
CA PRO A 91 18.79 -17.72 -0.98
C PRO A 91 20.08 -17.78 -1.80
N GLU A 92 20.91 -18.80 -1.57
CA GLU A 92 22.10 -19.06 -2.40
C GLU A 92 21.74 -19.38 -3.86
N GLU A 93 20.58 -20.01 -4.07
CA GLU A 93 20.06 -20.34 -5.40
C GLU A 93 19.39 -19.12 -6.05
N SER A 94 19.96 -18.62 -7.15
CA SER A 94 19.52 -17.36 -7.79
C SER A 94 18.08 -17.38 -8.35
N LEU A 95 17.51 -18.56 -8.61
CA LEU A 95 16.13 -18.69 -9.13
C LEU A 95 15.10 -18.85 -8.02
N LYS A 96 15.54 -19.04 -6.77
CA LYS A 96 14.63 -19.23 -5.65
C LYS A 96 14.11 -17.85 -5.18
N PRO A 97 12.79 -17.63 -5.16
CA PRO A 97 12.22 -16.37 -4.69
C PRO A 97 12.40 -16.25 -3.16
N TYR A 98 12.35 -15.00 -2.70
CA TYR A 98 12.33 -14.65 -1.29
C TYR A 98 11.40 -13.44 -1.09
N ASP A 99 11.02 -13.17 0.16
CA ASP A 99 10.15 -12.05 0.48
C ASP A 99 10.97 -10.77 0.66
N MET A 100 10.77 -9.81 -0.25
CA MET A 100 11.47 -8.53 -0.18
C MET A 100 11.02 -7.69 1.02
N LYS A 101 9.82 -7.92 1.54
CA LYS A 101 9.32 -7.22 2.73
C LYS A 101 10.17 -7.51 3.95
N GLU A 102 10.74 -8.72 4.08
CA GLU A 102 11.65 -9.05 5.19
C GLU A 102 12.87 -8.12 5.23
N ILE A 103 13.44 -7.81 4.06
CA ILE A 103 14.56 -6.87 3.95
C ILE A 103 14.11 -5.44 4.26
N ILE A 104 12.97 -5.01 3.74
CA ILE A 104 12.40 -3.68 4.01
C ILE A 104 12.19 -3.50 5.51
N TYR A 105 11.52 -4.45 6.17
CA TYR A 105 11.27 -4.42 7.60
C TYR A 105 12.57 -4.39 8.39
N SER A 106 13.60 -5.13 7.98
CA SER A 106 14.90 -5.14 8.66
C SER A 106 15.58 -3.77 8.64
N ILE A 107 15.36 -2.92 7.64
CA ILE A 107 16.10 -1.65 7.48
C ILE A 107 15.39 -0.45 8.12
N ILE A 108 14.05 -0.46 8.12
CA ILE A 108 13.25 0.71 8.52
C ILE A 108 13.02 0.76 10.04
N ASP A 109 12.74 1.95 10.55
CA ASP A 109 12.45 2.19 11.97
C ASP A 109 11.25 1.34 12.43
N ASN A 110 11.42 0.63 13.53
CA ASN A 110 10.38 -0.15 14.20
C ASN A 110 9.69 -1.18 13.29
N HIS A 111 10.33 -1.59 12.20
CA HIS A 111 9.77 -2.50 11.21
C HIS A 111 8.41 -2.02 10.65
N ASN A 112 8.15 -0.70 10.65
CA ASN A 112 6.87 -0.15 10.24
C ASN A 112 6.90 0.37 8.81
N PHE A 113 6.38 -0.44 7.90
CA PHE A 113 6.23 -0.09 6.48
C PHE A 113 4.78 0.24 6.14
N PHE A 114 4.55 1.43 5.61
CA PHE A 114 3.24 1.86 5.15
C PHE A 114 3.11 1.64 3.65
N GLU A 115 2.77 0.40 3.29
CA GLU A 115 2.68 -0.06 1.91
C GLU A 115 1.50 0.57 1.15
N ILE A 116 1.78 0.97 -0.09
CA ILE A 116 0.84 1.55 -1.05
C ILE A 116 0.57 0.49 -2.13
N HIS A 117 -0.69 0.35 -2.59
CA HIS A 117 -1.04 -0.61 -3.64
C HIS A 117 -0.70 -2.08 -3.29
N GLU A 118 -0.74 -2.46 -2.02
CA GLU A 118 -0.39 -3.81 -1.54
C GLU A 118 -1.08 -4.97 -2.32
N LEU A 119 -2.28 -4.72 -2.86
CA LEU A 119 -3.06 -5.71 -3.59
C LEU A 119 -2.90 -5.64 -5.12
N PHE A 120 -2.24 -4.60 -5.66
CA PHE A 120 -2.08 -4.33 -7.09
C PHE A 120 -0.61 -4.42 -7.50
N ALA A 121 -0.32 -5.11 -8.61
CA ALA A 121 1.03 -5.25 -9.16
C ALA A 121 2.08 -5.72 -8.12
N GLN A 122 1.75 -6.79 -7.38
CA GLN A 122 2.54 -7.34 -6.24
C GLN A 122 3.96 -7.82 -6.60
N ASN A 123 4.36 -7.73 -7.87
CA ASN A 123 5.73 -7.95 -8.32
C ASN A 123 6.67 -6.76 -8.00
N ILE A 124 6.14 -5.61 -7.58
CA ILE A 124 6.89 -4.45 -7.10
C ILE A 124 6.24 -3.96 -5.79
N ILE A 125 7.06 -3.57 -4.83
CA ILE A 125 6.61 -3.04 -3.54
C ILE A 125 6.90 -1.54 -3.50
N VAL A 126 5.89 -0.75 -3.13
CA VAL A 126 6.02 0.70 -2.92
C VAL A 126 5.35 1.08 -1.61
N GLY A 127 5.89 2.07 -0.91
CA GLY A 127 5.38 2.45 0.39
C GLY A 127 6.21 3.56 1.01
N PHE A 128 5.71 4.05 2.14
CA PHE A 128 6.42 5.01 2.98
C PHE A 128 7.04 4.28 4.17
N ALA A 129 8.20 4.76 4.61
CA ALA A 129 8.88 4.29 5.79
C ALA A 129 9.49 5.46 6.57
N ARG A 130 10.01 5.16 7.76
CA ARG A 130 10.87 6.07 8.50
C ARG A 130 12.24 5.45 8.73
N MET A 131 13.27 6.29 8.68
CA MET A 131 14.62 5.95 9.10
C MET A 131 15.18 7.10 9.94
N HIS A 132 15.57 6.80 11.17
CA HIS A 132 15.97 7.80 12.17
C HIS A 132 14.95 8.95 12.29
N GLY A 133 13.65 8.61 12.28
CA GLY A 133 12.55 9.55 12.42
C GLY A 133 12.22 10.38 11.17
N LYS A 134 13.01 10.28 10.09
CA LYS A 134 12.77 10.96 8.81
C LYS A 134 11.97 10.07 7.87
N ASN A 135 11.08 10.66 7.06
CA ASN A 135 10.24 9.90 6.13
C ASN A 135 10.97 9.62 4.81
N TYR A 136 10.80 8.40 4.28
CA TYR A 136 11.35 7.91 3.02
C TYR A 136 10.28 7.20 2.20
#